data_AF-A0A2T5HXI2-F1
#
_entry.id   AF-A0A2T5HXI2-F1
#
_cell.length_a   1.000
_cell.length_b   1.000
_cell.length_c   1.000
_cell.angle_alpha   90.00
_cell.angle_beta   90.00
_cell.angle_gamma   90.00
#
_symmetry.space_group_name_H-M   'P 1'
#
loop_
_entity.id
_entity.type
_entity.pdbx_description
1 polymer ?
#
loop_
_entity_poly.entity_id
_entity_poly.type
_entity_poly.pdbx_seq_one_letter_code
_entity_poly.pdbx_strand_id
1 'polypeptide(L)' 'MRQKRAFGGLYAEEGRPGIAIRLMVGLHYLKHAFNESDESVVALWVENPYWQYFCGEEYFRHALKAVKDLSWQSNP' A
#
# COMPACT_ATOMS: atom_id res chain seq x y z
N MET A 1 -8.25 -7.52 9.91
CA MET A 1 -8.92 -6.73 10.97
C MET A 1 -8.15 -6.56 12.30
N ARG A 2 -7.10 -7.34 12.63
CA ARG A 2 -6.42 -7.24 13.95
C ARG A 2 -5.50 -6.02 14.12
N GLN A 3 -4.82 -5.55 13.08
CA GLN A 3 -3.82 -4.48 13.22
C GLN A 3 -4.40 -3.06 13.32
N LYS A 4 -5.54 -2.79 12.66
CA LYS A 4 -6.22 -1.49 12.72
C LYS A 4 -6.64 -1.13 14.16
N ARG A 5 -6.96 -2.14 14.99
CA ARG A 5 -7.36 -1.95 16.40
C ARG A 5 -6.19 -1.60 17.32
N ALA A 6 -4.99 -2.10 17.04
CA ALA A 6 -3.81 -1.88 17.88
C ALA A 6 -3.14 -0.53 17.61
N PHE A 7 -3.21 -0.06 16.36
CA PHE A 7 -2.48 1.13 15.91
C PHE A 7 -3.38 2.25 15.39
N GLY A 8 -4.72 2.08 15.46
CA GLY A 8 -5.68 3.06 14.96
C GLY A 8 -5.51 4.44 15.60
N GLY A 9 -5.16 4.51 16.89
CA GLY A 9 -4.90 5.77 17.59
C GLY A 9 -3.60 6.48 17.21
N LEU A 10 -2.75 5.88 16.36
CA LEU A 10 -1.53 6.52 15.84
C LEU A 10 -1.74 7.21 14.49
N TYR A 11 -2.93 7.08 13.89
CA TYR A 11 -3.27 7.74 12.64
C TYR A 11 -4.12 8.97 12.94
N ALA A 12 -3.81 10.08 12.27
CA ALA A 12 -4.67 11.26 12.30
C ALA A 12 -6.00 10.97 11.60
N GLU A 13 -7.10 11.42 12.20
CA GLU A 13 -8.45 11.36 11.62
C GLU A 13 -8.57 12.29 10.39
N GLU A 14 -7.77 13.37 10.36
CA GLU A 14 -7.74 14.37 9.29
C GLU A 14 -6.42 14.27 8.50
N GLY A 15 -6.51 13.98 7.19
CA GLY A 15 -5.35 13.89 6.29
C GLY A 15 -5.41 12.71 5.32
N ARG A 16 -4.26 12.42 4.68
CA ARG A 16 -4.15 11.26 3.77
C ARG A 16 -4.40 9.97 4.57
N PRO A 17 -5.34 9.11 4.17
CA PRO A 17 -5.64 7.90 4.91
C PRO A 17 -4.39 7.04 5.07
N GLY A 18 -4.19 6.58 6.29
CA GLY A 18 -3.07 5.72 6.65
C GLY A 18 -2.99 4.48 5.77
N ILE A 19 -1.81 4.24 5.21
CA ILE A 19 -1.52 3.00 4.50
C ILE A 19 -1.62 1.84 5.51
N ALA A 20 -2.19 0.71 5.08
CA ALA A 20 -2.31 -0.47 5.92
C ALA A 20 -0.93 -0.91 6.47
N ILE A 21 -0.82 -1.10 7.79
CA ILE A 21 0.44 -1.47 8.45
C ILE A 21 1.02 -2.76 7.89
N ARG A 22 0.15 -3.73 7.58
CA ARG A 22 0.53 -4.98 6.95
C ARG A 22 1.17 -4.77 5.57
N LEU A 23 0.74 -3.75 4.81
CA LEU A 23 1.34 -3.40 3.53
C LEU A 23 2.75 -2.82 3.75
N MET A 24 2.89 -1.89 4.70
CA MET A 24 4.20 -1.31 5.03
C MET A 24 5.21 -2.37 5.48
N VAL A 25 4.82 -3.22 6.45
CA VAL A 25 5.70 -4.29 6.96
C VAL A 25 5.98 -5.33 5.87
N GLY A 26 4.99 -5.68 5.06
CA GLY A 26 5.15 -6.64 3.97
C GLY A 26 6.13 -6.16 2.90
N LEU A 27 6.03 -4.89 2.47
CA LEU A 27 6.96 -4.30 1.51
C LEU A 27 8.38 -4.22 2.07
N HIS A 28 8.54 -3.84 3.35
CA HIS A 28 9.85 -3.80 3.98
C HIS A 28 10.49 -5.19 4.08
N TYR A 29 9.69 -6.21 4.39
CA TYR A 29 10.14 -7.60 4.39
C TYR A 29 10.58 -8.06 3.00
N LEU A 30 9.78 -7.79 1.96
CA LEU A 30 10.10 -8.16 0.58
C LEU A 30 11.37 -7.47 0.08
N LYS A 31 11.53 -6.19 0.41
CA LYS A 31 12.75 -5.42 0.13
C LYS A 31 13.99 -6.13 0.68
N HIS A 32 13.96 -6.50 1.95
CA HIS A 32 15.09 -7.17 2.60
C HIS A 32 15.30 -8.61 2.12
N ALA A 33 14.23 -9.35 1.83
CA ALA A 33 14.31 -10.74 1.40
C ALA A 33 14.88 -10.89 -0.01
N PHE A 34 14.54 -9.97 -0.92
CA PHE A 34 14.98 -10.01 -2.32
C PHE A 34 16.11 -9.02 -2.65
N ASN A 35 16.58 -8.24 -1.66
CA ASN A 35 17.62 -7.22 -1.81
C ASN A 35 17.31 -6.20 -2.93
N GLU A 36 16.04 -5.83 -3.04
CA GLU A 36 15.51 -4.93 -4.08
C GLU A 36 15.44 -3.48 -3.57
N SER A 37 15.42 -2.51 -4.49
CA SER A 37 15.18 -1.10 -4.14
C SER A 37 13.71 -0.85 -3.81
N ASP A 38 13.40 0.26 -3.12
CA ASP A 38 12.00 0.59 -2.77
C ASP A 38 11.11 0.69 -4.03
N GLU A 39 11.66 1.21 -5.13
CA GLU A 39 10.99 1.35 -6.42
C GLU A 39 10.76 -0.01 -7.09
N SER A 40 11.79 -0.88 -7.12
CA SER A 40 11.70 -2.22 -7.70
C SER A 40 10.73 -3.11 -6.94
N VAL A 41 10.71 -3.04 -5.61
CA VAL A 41 9.77 -3.81 -4.77
C VAL A 41 8.33 -3.42 -5.11
N VAL A 42 8.04 -2.13 -5.27
CA VAL A 42 6.69 -1.66 -5.60
C VAL A 42 6.28 -2.10 -7.01
N ALA A 43 7.19 -2.04 -7.99
CA ALA A 43 6.91 -2.51 -9.35
C ALA A 43 6.56 -4.01 -9.37
N LEU A 44 7.40 -4.84 -8.74
CA LEU A 44 7.18 -6.28 -8.63
C LEU A 44 5.93 -6.63 -7.81
N TRP A 45 5.62 -5.83 -6.79
CA TRP A 45 4.39 -5.98 -6.00
C TRP A 45 3.11 -5.75 -6.83
N VAL A 46 3.12 -4.81 -7.78
CA VAL A 46 1.97 -4.58 -8.68
C VAL A 46 1.78 -5.74 -9.67
N GLU A 47 2.89 -6.35 -10.11
CA GLU A 47 2.89 -7.45 -11.07
C GLU A 47 2.61 -8.82 -10.44
N ASN A 48 2.90 -9.00 -9.14
CA ASN A 48 2.81 -10.28 -8.46
C ASN A 48 1.60 -10.40 -7.50
N PRO A 49 0.52 -11.11 -7.91
CA PRO A 49 -0.63 -11.47 -7.08
C PRO A 49 -0.30 -11.95 -5.67
N TYR A 50 0.74 -12.77 -5.55
CA TYR A 50 1.11 -13.39 -4.27
C TYR A 50 1.67 -12.36 -3.28
N TRP A 51 2.38 -11.36 -3.78
CA TRP A 51 2.95 -10.29 -2.96
C TRP A 51 1.86 -9.33 -2.47
N GLN A 52 0.85 -9.05 -3.31
CA GLN A 52 -0.33 -8.29 -2.91
C GLN A 52 -1.11 -8.99 -1.81
N TYR A 53 -1.38 -10.29 -2.01
CA TYR A 53 -2.06 -11.09 -1.02
C TYR A 53 -1.29 -11.15 0.30
N PHE A 54 0.04 -11.35 0.26
CA PHE A 54 0.89 -11.34 1.46
C PHE A 54 0.79 -10.03 2.24
N CYS A 55 0.86 -8.90 1.53
CA CYS A 55 0.87 -7.56 2.11
C CYS A 55 -0.47 -7.09 2.69
N GLY A 56 -1.61 -7.67 2.33
CA GLY A 56 -2.85 -7.04 2.78
C GLY A 56 -4.06 -7.23 1.93
N GLU A 57 -3.84 -7.39 0.63
CA GLU A 57 -4.85 -7.09 -0.37
C GLU A 57 -5.74 -8.30 -0.63
N GLU A 58 -7.04 -8.05 -0.64
CA GLU A 58 -8.06 -9.03 -1.03
C GLU A 58 -8.41 -8.92 -2.52
N TYR A 59 -8.09 -7.79 -3.15
CA TYR A 59 -8.36 -7.49 -4.56
C TYR A 59 -7.07 -7.10 -5.27
N PHE A 60 -6.96 -7.44 -6.55
CA PHE A 60 -5.82 -7.04 -7.36
C PHE A 60 -5.75 -5.52 -7.52
N ARG A 61 -4.67 -4.93 -7.01
CA ARG A 61 -4.28 -3.57 -7.37
C ARG A 61 -3.33 -3.65 -8.54
N HIS A 62 -3.90 -3.70 -9.73
CA HIS A 62 -3.17 -3.30 -10.91
C HIS A 62 -3.27 -1.78 -11.01
N ALA A 63 -2.13 -1.12 -11.17
CA ALA A 63 -2.11 0.28 -11.54
C ALA A 63 -2.61 0.39 -12.99
N LEU A 64 -3.94 0.32 -13.19
CA LEU A 64 -4.52 0.97 -14.36
C LEU A 64 -4.23 2.44 -14.13
N LYS A 65 -3.39 3.01 -14.99
CA LYS A 65 -2.85 4.38 -14.89
C LYS A 65 -3.99 5.40 -15.01
N ALA A 66 -4.85 5.47 -14.00
CA ALA A 66 -6.04 6.31 -13.92
C ALA A 66 -5.95 7.27 -12.72
N VAL A 67 -4.74 7.50 -12.20
CA VAL A 67 -4.44 8.54 -11.22
C VAL A 67 -3.08 9.16 -11.57
N LYS A 68 -2.98 9.72 -12.78
CA LYS A 68 -2.27 11.01 -12.94
C LYS A 68 -3.25 12.18 -13.14
N ASP A 69 -4.52 11.89 -13.40
CA ASP A 69 -5.59 12.87 -13.57
C ASP A 69 -6.59 12.82 -12.41
N LEU A 70 -6.11 13.03 -11.18
CA LEU A 70 -7.00 13.43 -10.09
C LEU A 70 -6.70 14.89 -9.77
N SER A 71 -7.11 15.73 -10.70
CA SER A 71 -7.57 17.11 -10.47
C SER A 71 -8.77 17.15 -9.50
N TRP A 72 -8.69 16.49 -8.35
CA TRP A 72 -9.71 16.55 -7.30
C TRP A 72 -9.39 17.60 -6.23
N GLN A 73 -8.67 18.66 -6.60
CA GLN A 73 -8.74 19.93 -5.87
C GLN A 73 -9.94 20.80 -6.27
N SER A 74 -10.94 20.21 -6.92
CA SER A 74 -12.24 20.86 -7.05
C SER A 74 -13.35 19.84 -6.80
N ASN A 75 -13.94 19.92 -5.60
CA ASN A 75 -15.27 20.52 -5.39
C ASN A 75 -16.04 19.82 -4.24
N PRO A 76 -16.91 20.51 -3.48
CA PRO A 76 -16.87 21.88 -2.93
C PRO A 76 -16.38 21.94 -1.48
#